data_AF-A0A4U1EGH2-F1
#
_entry.id   AF-A0A4U1EGH2-F1
#
_cell.length_a   1.000
_cell.length_b   1.000
_cell.length_c   1.000
_cell.angle_alpha   90.00
_cell.angle_beta   90.00
_cell.angle_gamma   90.00
#
_symmetry.space_group_name_H-M   'P 1'
#
loop_
_entity.id
_entity.type
_entity.pdbx_description
1 polymer ?
#
loop_
_entity_poly.entity_id
_entity_poly.type
_entity_poly.pdbx_seq_one_letter_code
_entity_poly.pdbx_strand_id
1 'polypeptide(L)'
;MKTPEKDLQPENPPAETSAPKDLLSTLKIRPVSQPFVSPVMKNTSEECETWIDRLKKLENALYLCDLSNTGVLENERARCLIHNYNLIYNLSLSPRKIDQALRRFHAGENMLLEPALQYLKEL
;
A
#
# COMPACT_ATOMS: atom_id res chain seq x y z
N MET A 1 -44.81 -5.09 49.39
CA MET A 1 -43.75 -4.61 48.48
C MET A 1 -43.86 -3.09 48.33
N LYS A 2 -42.69 -2.44 48.24
CA LYS A 2 -42.38 -1.07 47.79
C LYS A 2 -42.76 0.14 48.65
N THR A 3 -41.70 0.72 49.22
CA THR A 3 -41.48 2.10 49.65
C THR A 3 -41.61 3.12 48.50
N PRO A 4 -42.03 4.36 48.77
CA PRO A 4 -41.72 5.56 47.99
C PRO A 4 -40.74 6.48 48.75
N GLU A 5 -40.44 7.66 48.17
CA GLU A 5 -39.63 8.81 48.68
C GLU A 5 -38.26 8.98 47.98
N LYS A 6 -38.17 9.99 47.11
CA LYS A 6 -37.48 11.31 47.28
C LYS A 6 -36.09 11.27 46.61
N ASP A 7 -35.56 12.28 45.92
CA ASP A 7 -35.82 13.72 45.95
C ASP A 7 -35.00 14.40 44.82
N LEU A 8 -35.38 15.64 44.47
CA LEU A 8 -34.54 16.75 43.96
C LEU A 8 -34.08 16.80 42.48
N GLN A 9 -34.70 17.72 41.74
CA GLN A 9 -34.05 18.56 40.71
C GLN A 9 -33.20 19.66 41.38
N PRO A 10 -32.23 20.32 40.69
CA PRO A 10 -32.57 21.63 40.11
C PRO A 10 -31.78 22.10 38.84
N GLU A 11 -32.49 22.89 38.02
CA GLU A 11 -32.09 24.16 37.33
C GLU A 11 -31.32 24.22 35.98
N ASN A 12 -31.78 25.17 35.14
CA ASN A 12 -31.61 25.54 33.71
C ASN A 12 -30.16 25.88 33.20
N PRO A 13 -29.86 26.10 31.87
CA PRO A 13 -30.61 26.88 30.85
C PRO A 13 -30.64 26.30 29.39
N PRO A 14 -31.35 26.93 28.43
CA PRO A 14 -31.47 26.40 27.06
C PRO A 14 -30.23 26.77 26.24
N ALA A 15 -29.46 25.75 25.83
CA ALA A 15 -28.43 25.91 24.80
C ALA A 15 -29.08 25.66 23.44
N GLU A 16 -29.31 26.75 22.70
CA GLU A 16 -29.61 26.72 21.27
C GLU A 16 -28.51 25.92 20.55
N THR A 17 -28.84 24.69 20.19
CA THR A 17 -28.05 23.93 19.21
C THR A 17 -28.91 23.83 17.97
N SER A 18 -28.58 24.68 16.98
CA SER A 18 -29.00 24.49 15.60
C SER A 18 -28.52 23.12 15.13
N ALA A 19 -29.39 22.12 15.23
CA ALA A 19 -29.17 20.82 14.64
C ALA A 19 -29.19 20.97 13.11
N PRO A 20 -28.16 20.53 12.38
CA PRO A 20 -28.22 20.47 10.92
C PRO A 20 -29.29 19.44 10.53
N LYS A 21 -30.38 19.91 9.91
CA LYS A 21 -31.55 19.13 9.48
C LYS A 21 -31.27 18.18 8.31
N ASP A 22 -30.00 17.81 8.05
CA ASP A 22 -29.62 17.18 6.77
C ASP A 22 -29.08 15.75 6.89
N LEU A 23 -29.23 15.11 8.06
CA LEU A 23 -28.88 13.70 8.24
C LEU A 23 -29.99 12.71 7.84
N LEU A 24 -31.19 13.21 7.50
CA LEU A 24 -32.33 12.35 7.13
C LEU A 24 -32.51 12.17 5.62
N SER A 25 -31.81 12.93 4.78
CA SER A 25 -31.89 12.82 3.31
C SER A 25 -30.95 11.76 2.72
N THR A 26 -30.04 11.20 3.52
CA THR A 26 -28.96 10.30 3.05
C THR A 26 -29.18 8.81 3.31
N LEU A 27 -30.30 8.41 3.91
CA LEU A 27 -30.71 7.00 3.99
C LEU A 27 -31.30 6.52 2.65
N LYS A 28 -30.51 6.62 1.57
CA LYS A 28 -30.81 5.94 0.32
C LYS A 28 -30.34 4.49 0.47
N ILE A 29 -31.29 3.60 0.76
CA ILE A 29 -31.09 2.15 0.82
C ILE A 29 -30.41 1.73 -0.49
N ARG A 30 -29.15 1.29 -0.40
CA ARG A 30 -28.38 0.82 -1.57
C ARG A 30 -28.79 -0.61 -1.93
N PRO A 31 -28.77 -0.99 -3.21
CA PRO A 31 -28.87 -2.39 -3.61
C PRO A 31 -27.70 -3.19 -3.02
N VAL A 32 -27.99 -4.39 -2.50
CA VAL A 32 -27.02 -5.30 -1.82
C VAL A 32 -25.80 -5.65 -2.69
N SER A 33 -25.91 -5.50 -4.01
CA SER A 33 -24.87 -5.84 -4.98
C SER A 33 -23.82 -4.75 -5.22
N GLN A 34 -23.93 -3.58 -4.57
CA GLN A 34 -23.01 -2.46 -4.82
C GLN A 34 -21.89 -2.44 -3.77
N PRO A 35 -20.60 -2.51 -4.17
CA PRO A 35 -19.50 -2.50 -3.22
C PRO A 35 -19.49 -1.18 -2.43
N PHE A 36 -19.43 -1.30 -1.11
CA PHE A 36 -19.31 -0.18 -0.19
C PHE A 36 -17.86 0.31 -0.20
N VAL A 37 -17.61 1.44 -0.86
CA VAL A 37 -16.35 2.16 -0.73
C VAL A 37 -16.52 3.16 0.41
N SER A 38 -16.08 2.78 1.60
CA SER A 38 -15.92 3.73 2.72
C SER A 38 -14.91 4.80 2.29
N PRO A 39 -15.15 6.10 2.55
CA PRO A 39 -14.08 7.08 2.51
C PRO A 39 -13.08 6.68 3.59
N VAL A 40 -11.93 6.16 3.21
CA VAL A 40 -10.81 5.97 4.12
C VAL A 40 -10.43 7.36 4.63
N MET A 41 -10.73 7.64 5.90
CA MET A 41 -10.13 8.75 6.63
C MET A 41 -8.62 8.47 6.69
N LYS A 42 -7.85 9.04 5.76
CA LYS A 42 -6.39 9.05 5.82
C LYS A 42 -5.94 9.99 6.94
N ASN A 43 -5.94 9.46 8.16
CA ASN A 43 -5.30 10.10 9.30
C ASN A 43 -4.11 9.25 9.73
N THR A 44 -2.99 9.43 9.04
CA THR A 44 -1.64 9.53 9.60
C THR A 44 -0.77 10.09 8.48
N SER A 45 0.33 10.73 8.85
CA SER A 45 1.43 11.07 7.96
C SER A 45 2.02 9.79 7.35
N GLU A 46 1.31 9.16 6.40
CA GLU A 46 1.94 8.23 5.46
C GLU A 46 2.93 9.10 4.67
N GLU A 47 4.20 9.09 5.07
CA GLU A 47 5.27 9.58 4.21
C GLU A 47 5.02 8.97 2.83
N CYS A 48 4.71 9.81 1.84
CA CYS A 48 4.44 9.33 0.50
C CYS A 48 5.70 8.63 0.00
N GLU A 49 5.68 7.28 -0.06
CA GLU A 49 6.84 6.50 -0.48
C GLU A 49 7.32 6.98 -1.85
N THR A 50 8.60 7.33 -1.95
CA THR A 50 9.17 7.75 -3.24
C THR A 50 9.30 6.54 -4.17
N TRP A 51 9.53 6.79 -5.47
CA TRP A 51 9.84 5.71 -6.40
C TRP A 51 11.08 4.90 -5.97
N ILE A 52 12.10 5.59 -5.46
CA ILE A 52 13.32 4.95 -4.96
C ILE A 52 13.04 4.05 -3.76
N ASP A 53 12.17 4.47 -2.83
CA ASP A 53 11.84 3.64 -1.67
C ASP A 53 11.11 2.35 -2.05
N ARG A 54 10.25 2.45 -3.08
CA ARG A 54 9.59 1.30 -3.67
C ARG A 54 10.58 0.37 -4.39
N LEU A 55 11.54 0.94 -5.14
CA LEU A 55 12.59 0.15 -5.80
C LEU A 55 13.53 -0.54 -4.81
N LYS A 56 13.86 0.11 -3.68
CA LYS A 56 14.65 -0.50 -2.60
C LYS A 56 14.00 -1.79 -2.07
N LYS A 57 12.67 -1.89 -2.06
CA LYS A 57 11.97 -3.13 -1.67
C LYS A 57 12.26 -4.28 -2.65
N LEU A 58 12.35 -4.00 -3.95
CA LEU A 58 12.78 -4.97 -4.96
C LEU A 58 14.26 -5.36 -4.76
N GLU A 59 15.13 -4.37 -4.58
CA GLU A 59 16.57 -4.59 -4.32
C GLU A 59 16.77 -5.51 -3.11
N ASN A 60 16.12 -5.22 -1.98
CA ASN A 60 16.17 -6.05 -0.80
C ASN A 60 15.66 -7.47 -1.07
N ALA A 61 14.57 -7.63 -1.82
CA ALA A 61 14.01 -8.94 -2.14
C ALA A 61 14.95 -9.79 -2.99
N LEU A 62 15.66 -9.18 -3.94
CA LEU A 62 16.66 -9.85 -4.77
C LEU A 62 17.84 -10.33 -3.92
N TYR A 63 18.38 -9.48 -3.05
CA TYR A 63 19.47 -9.87 -2.15
C TYR A 63 19.04 -10.91 -1.12
N LEU A 64 17.82 -10.85 -0.59
CA LEU A 64 17.28 -11.90 0.29
C LEU A 64 17.10 -13.25 -0.42
N CYS A 65 16.99 -13.24 -1.75
CA CYS A 65 16.89 -14.46 -2.55
C CYS A 65 18.25 -15.08 -2.92
N ASP A 66 19.34 -14.32 -2.81
CA ASP A 66 20.72 -14.79 -2.96
C ASP A 66 21.23 -15.37 -1.63
N LEU A 67 20.74 -16.57 -1.32
CA LEU A 67 20.99 -17.26 -0.04
C LEU A 67 22.48 -17.51 0.26
N SER A 68 23.33 -17.51 -0.78
CA SER A 68 24.77 -17.75 -0.67
C SER A 68 25.60 -16.47 -0.76
N ASN A 69 24.94 -15.30 -0.86
CA ASN A 69 25.58 -13.98 -0.96
C ASN A 69 26.66 -13.94 -2.07
N THR A 70 26.31 -14.50 -3.22
CA THR A 70 27.17 -14.62 -4.40
C THR A 70 27.12 -13.41 -5.32
N GLY A 71 26.13 -12.53 -5.12
CA GLY A 71 25.83 -11.41 -6.01
C GLY A 71 25.12 -11.83 -7.31
N VAL A 72 24.67 -13.08 -7.42
CA VAL A 72 23.96 -13.60 -8.59
C VAL A 72 22.66 -14.30 -8.20
N LEU A 73 21.71 -14.32 -9.13
CA LEU A 73 20.44 -15.03 -8.97
C LEU A 73 20.01 -15.68 -10.28
N GLU A 74 19.44 -16.88 -10.24
CA GLU A 74 18.91 -17.57 -11.42
C GLU A 74 18.00 -16.63 -12.24
N ASN A 75 18.20 -16.57 -13.56
CA ASN A 75 17.50 -15.62 -14.42
C ASN A 75 15.98 -15.69 -14.32
N GLU A 76 15.40 -16.90 -14.29
CA GLU A 76 13.94 -17.05 -14.21
C GLU A 76 13.39 -16.57 -12.86
N ARG A 77 14.11 -16.89 -11.77
CA ARG A 77 13.77 -16.40 -10.43
C ARG A 77 13.87 -14.88 -10.33
N ALA A 78 14.94 -14.29 -10.87
CA ALA A 78 15.11 -12.85 -10.93
C ALA A 78 14.00 -12.18 -11.76
N ARG A 79 13.69 -12.72 -12.94
CA ARG A 79 12.60 -12.25 -13.82
C ARG A 79 11.28 -12.21 -13.07
N CYS A 80 10.91 -13.31 -12.42
CA CYS A 80 9.66 -13.41 -11.67
C CYS A 80 9.58 -12.38 -10.53
N LEU A 81 10.65 -12.22 -9.75
CA LEU A 81 10.72 -11.23 -8.68
C LEU A 81 10.58 -9.80 -9.20
N ILE A 82 11.32 -9.45 -10.25
CA ILE A 82 11.28 -8.11 -10.84
C ILE A 82 9.87 -7.80 -11.37
N HIS A 83 9.24 -8.73 -12.08
CA HIS A 83 7.87 -8.53 -12.57
C HIS A 83 6.85 -8.38 -11.44
N ASN A 84 6.92 -9.24 -10.42
CA ASN A 84 6.01 -9.19 -9.28
C ASN A 84 6.13 -7.86 -8.52
N TYR A 85 7.36 -7.43 -8.23
CA TYR A 85 7.61 -6.19 -7.51
C TYR A 85 7.28 -4.96 -8.37
N ASN A 86 7.52 -5.03 -9.68
CA ASN A 86 7.11 -3.97 -10.61
C ASN A 86 5.59 -3.75 -10.56
N LEU A 87 4.81 -4.82 -10.46
CA LEU A 87 3.36 -4.77 -10.38
C LEU A 87 2.88 -4.25 -9.01
N ILE A 88 3.30 -4.87 -7.90
CA ILE A 88 2.76 -4.55 -6.56
C ILE A 88 3.23 -3.18 -6.04
N TYR A 89 4.39 -2.69 -6.49
CA TYR A 89 4.93 -1.39 -6.10
C TYR A 89 4.83 -0.33 -7.20
N ASN A 90 4.19 -0.63 -8.33
CA ASN A 90 4.03 0.29 -9.46
C ASN A 90 5.37 0.96 -9.85
N LEU A 91 6.42 0.15 -10.06
CA LEU A 91 7.76 0.64 -10.36
C LEU A 91 7.88 1.21 -11.79
N SER A 92 6.85 1.02 -12.62
CA SER A 92 6.82 1.53 -14.01
C SER A 92 8.00 1.08 -14.87
N LEU A 93 8.63 -0.05 -14.52
CA LEU A 93 9.66 -0.67 -15.34
C LEU A 93 9.00 -1.27 -16.58
N SER A 94 9.45 -0.87 -17.77
CA SER A 94 8.93 -1.46 -19.00
C SER A 94 9.40 -2.92 -19.12
N PRO A 95 8.59 -3.83 -19.69
CA PRO A 95 9.00 -5.21 -19.93
C PRO A 95 10.32 -5.30 -20.70
N ARG A 96 10.52 -4.41 -21.69
CA ARG A 96 11.76 -4.32 -22.47
C ARG A 96 12.98 -3.99 -21.61
N LYS A 97 12.85 -3.07 -20.64
CA LYS A 97 13.95 -2.70 -19.73
C LYS A 97 14.32 -3.88 -18.82
N ILE A 98 13.32 -4.61 -18.32
CA ILE A 98 13.53 -5.83 -17.52
C ILE A 98 14.25 -6.89 -18.35
N ASP A 99 13.77 -7.16 -19.57
CA ASP A 99 14.41 -8.12 -20.48
C ASP A 99 15.85 -7.74 -20.81
N GLN A 100 16.12 -6.44 -21.01
CA GLN A 100 17.45 -5.95 -21.29
C GLN A 100 18.38 -6.10 -20.09
N ALA A 101 17.89 -5.88 -18.86
CA ALA A 101 18.68 -6.09 -17.65
C ALA A 101 19.10 -7.57 -17.53
N LEU A 102 18.15 -8.49 -17.69
CA LEU A 102 18.39 -9.94 -17.62
C LEU A 102 19.37 -10.43 -18.71
N ARG A 103 19.26 -9.89 -19.92
CA ARG A 103 20.13 -10.28 -21.05
C ARG A 103 21.51 -9.66 -21.01
N ARG A 104 21.67 -8.46 -20.45
CA ARG A 104 22.94 -7.71 -20.47
C ARG A 104 23.81 -8.02 -19.27
N PHE A 105 23.22 -8.29 -18.12
CA PHE A 105 23.92 -8.46 -16.85
C PHE A 105 23.75 -9.89 -16.35
N HIS A 106 24.47 -10.82 -16.96
CA HIS A 106 24.40 -12.23 -16.59
C HIS A 106 25.79 -12.88 -16.54
N ALA A 107 25.90 -13.91 -15.70
CA ALA A 107 27.03 -14.82 -15.61
C ALA A 107 26.48 -16.25 -15.78
N GLY A 108 26.64 -16.80 -16.98
CA GLY A 108 25.96 -18.05 -17.36
C GLY A 108 24.45 -17.87 -17.35
N GLU A 109 23.75 -18.74 -16.62
CA GLU A 109 22.28 -18.73 -16.48
C GLU A 109 21.77 -17.81 -15.36
N ASN A 110 22.68 -17.12 -14.65
CA ASN A 110 22.33 -16.27 -13.52
C ASN A 110 22.46 -14.78 -13.87
N MET A 111 21.54 -13.95 -13.39
CA MET A 111 21.61 -12.50 -13.44
C MET A 111 22.60 -11.96 -12.39
N LEU A 112 23.42 -10.98 -12.76
CA LEU A 112 24.30 -10.23 -11.86
C LEU A 112 23.49 -9.14 -11.17
N LEU A 113 23.35 -9.20 -9.84
CA LEU A 113 22.43 -8.34 -9.09
C LEU A 113 22.80 -6.86 -9.16
N GLU A 114 24.02 -6.50 -8.78
CA GLU A 114 24.47 -5.11 -8.65
C GLU A 114 24.39 -4.32 -9.97
N PRO A 115 24.97 -4.78 -11.09
CA PRO A 115 24.90 -4.04 -12.35
C PRO A 115 23.48 -4.02 -12.95
N ALA A 116 22.69 -5.08 -12.75
CA ALA A 116 21.29 -5.08 -13.18
C ALA A 116 20.45 -4.06 -12.41
N LEU A 117 20.61 -4.00 -11.08
CA LEU A 117 19.93 -3.04 -10.22
C LEU A 117 20.31 -1.60 -10.54
N GLN A 118 21.60 -1.34 -10.78
CA GLN A 118 22.08 -0.02 -11.20
C GLN A 118 21.42 0.41 -12.51
N TYR A 119 21.38 -0.48 -13.50
CA TYR A 119 20.69 -0.19 -14.76
C TYR A 119 19.18 0.02 -14.60
N LEU A 120 18.52 -0.70 -13.68
CA LEU A 120 17.09 -0.51 -13.39
C LEU A 120 16.79 0.83 -12.72
N LYS A 121 17.76 1.41 -12.00
CA LYS A 121 17.68 2.75 -11.35
C LYS A 121 17.74 3.90 -12.35
N GLU A 122 18.36 3.69 -13.52
CA GLU A 122 18.52 4.70 -14.55
C GLU A 122 17.23 4.85 -15.38
N LEU A 123 16.65 6.06 -15.45
CA LEU A 123 15.43 6.36 -16.20
C LEU A 123 15.72 6.73 -17.66
#